data_AF-A0A3B8L6E8-F1
#
_entry.id   AF-A0A3B8L6E8-F1
#
_cell.length_a   1.000
_cell.length_b   1.000
_cell.length_c   1.000
_cell.angle_alpha   90.00
_cell.angle_beta   90.00
_cell.angle_gamma   90.00
#
_symmetry.space_group_name_H-M   'P 1'
#
loop_
_entity.id
_entity.type
_entity.pdbx_description
1 polymer ?
#
loop_
_entity_poly.entity_id
_entity_poly.type
_entity_poly.pdbx_seq_one_letter_code
_entity_poly.pdbx_strand_id
1 'polypeptide(L)'
;MCRLAHWPAHCPALVPKIFVFVVLLSAIPATGQGTVEILTLRDKPHPVATGNGHVLAGEKITGRLVALSVKGVTVEGEKGRVEVPAAEVLDVRFRVPGEAVPTSSKPGGARVRLADGSQLSCRALAATPRQVKLQTEHLGELAVPAAKVSAVRFGKAGQGVTESWLELLGRPIKRDRLVILKGKTLDYLDGVVGAITDKHVNFLLDGDEIPVPLSRVYGVIFFRKPGGGTRGTAACQVALRNGDRFGLSSIMVEGATCRGTLSGGPGVSVPLEQIDRLDFAGSRIVYLSAITPRDVEHVPYFDVTWKYRRDRNLDGGPLAVGGQQFARGLAMHSKTRLVYTLAARHRRFQAWMGIDALVGRRGNVHVVISADGKTLLETDVKGTDKPQLVDLDITGRRELQILVDFGGDLDIADHLDLAEARLIRKEP
;
A
#
# COMPACT_ATOMS: atom_id res chain seq x y z
N MET A 1 -8.69 102.64 23.40
CA MET A 1 -8.57 101.41 24.21
C MET A 1 -7.82 100.38 23.39
N CYS A 2 -6.72 99.87 23.93
CA CYS A 2 -5.60 99.26 23.22
C CYS A 2 -5.93 97.98 22.44
N ARG A 3 -5.42 97.90 21.21
CA ARG A 3 -5.18 96.67 20.43
C ARG A 3 -3.89 96.01 20.92
N LEU A 4 -3.91 94.67 21.04
CA LEU A 4 -2.82 93.67 20.99
C LEU A 4 -3.58 92.32 21.01
N ALA A 5 -3.27 91.26 20.26
CA ALA A 5 -1.96 90.72 19.93
C ALA A 5 -1.98 89.86 18.65
N HIS A 6 -0.83 89.77 17.99
CA HIS A 6 -0.45 88.75 17.00
C HIS A 6 0.05 87.49 17.71
N TRP A 7 -0.18 86.28 17.15
CA TRP A 7 0.81 85.40 16.50
C TRP A 7 0.18 84.02 16.08
N PRO A 8 0.86 83.11 15.33
CA PRO A 8 0.53 82.76 13.95
C PRO A 8 -0.09 81.36 13.74
N ALA A 9 -0.51 81.15 12.50
CA ALA A 9 -0.96 79.90 11.91
C ALA A 9 0.12 78.80 11.85
N HIS A 10 -0.26 77.59 12.25
CA HIS A 10 0.38 76.34 11.82
C HIS A 10 -0.69 75.36 11.34
N CYS A 11 -0.66 75.04 10.04
CA CYS A 11 -1.35 73.91 9.44
C CYS A 11 -0.63 72.60 9.80
N PRO A 12 -1.32 71.55 10.26
CA PRO A 12 -0.88 70.18 10.12
C PRO A 12 -1.61 69.49 8.96
N ALA A 13 -0.83 68.71 8.22
CA ALA A 13 -1.21 67.99 7.01
C ALA A 13 -2.23 66.86 7.24
N LEU A 14 -3.06 66.61 6.22
CA LEU A 14 -3.89 65.41 6.12
C LEU A 14 -3.01 64.16 5.97
N VAL A 15 -3.18 63.20 6.88
CA VAL A 15 -2.72 61.81 6.72
C VAL A 15 -3.94 60.96 6.31
N PRO A 16 -3.91 60.25 5.17
CA PRO A 16 -5.03 59.40 4.77
C PRO A 16 -5.04 58.13 5.63
N LYS A 17 -6.12 57.91 6.39
CA LYS A 17 -6.39 56.64 7.06
C LYS A 17 -6.70 55.55 6.02
N ILE A 18 -5.72 54.68 5.77
CA ILE A 18 -5.94 53.42 5.06
C ILE A 18 -6.77 52.52 5.97
N PHE A 19 -8.05 52.36 5.66
CA PHE A 19 -8.88 51.31 6.23
C PHE A 19 -8.43 49.97 5.64
N VAL A 20 -7.60 49.23 6.38
CA VAL A 20 -7.36 47.82 6.09
C VAL A 20 -8.64 47.07 6.43
N PHE A 21 -9.40 46.70 5.40
CA PHE A 21 -10.47 45.73 5.51
C PHE A 21 -9.83 44.38 5.83
N VAL A 22 -9.71 44.05 7.11
CA VAL A 22 -9.44 42.68 7.56
C VAL A 22 -10.69 41.88 7.23
N VAL A 23 -10.68 41.21 6.08
CA VAL A 23 -11.62 40.12 5.82
C VAL A 23 -11.25 39.02 6.81
N LEU A 24 -11.90 39.01 7.98
CA LEU A 24 -12.02 37.81 8.77
C LEU A 24 -12.75 36.79 7.88
N LEU A 25 -11.99 35.91 7.21
CA LEU A 25 -12.52 34.61 6.83
C LEU A 25 -12.88 33.93 8.14
N SER A 26 -14.14 34.02 8.53
CA SER A 26 -14.72 33.09 9.50
C SER A 26 -14.53 31.70 8.91
N ALA A 27 -13.63 30.93 9.51
CA ALA A 27 -13.57 29.50 9.29
C ALA A 27 -14.90 28.94 9.80
N ILE A 28 -15.85 28.75 8.89
CA ILE A 28 -17.01 27.90 9.12
C ILE A 28 -16.43 26.55 9.57
N PRO A 29 -16.75 26.04 10.77
CA PRO A 29 -16.28 24.73 11.17
C PRO A 29 -16.85 23.74 10.16
N ALA A 30 -15.96 23.09 9.39
CA ALA A 30 -16.35 22.01 8.50
C ALA A 30 -16.86 20.84 9.35
N THR A 31 -18.15 20.86 9.65
CA THR A 31 -18.94 19.74 10.16
C THR A 31 -18.89 18.64 9.09
N GLY A 32 -17.90 17.75 9.21
CA GLY A 32 -17.73 16.64 8.27
C GLY A 32 -16.34 15.99 8.23
N GLN A 33 -15.34 16.53 8.94
CA GLN A 33 -14.03 15.89 8.97
C GLN A 33 -14.04 14.78 10.02
N GLY A 34 -14.04 13.53 9.56
CA GLY A 34 -14.02 12.35 10.44
C GLY A 34 -12.73 12.24 11.26
N THR A 35 -12.79 11.43 12.32
CA THR A 35 -11.61 11.07 13.11
C THR A 35 -10.70 10.16 12.30
N VAL A 36 -9.41 10.50 12.26
CA VAL A 36 -8.37 9.71 11.59
C VAL A 36 -7.33 9.21 12.60
N GLU A 37 -6.71 8.08 12.27
CA GLU A 37 -5.46 7.63 12.88
C GLU A 37 -4.30 7.84 11.90
N ILE A 38 -3.26 8.54 12.34
CA ILE A 38 -2.02 8.73 11.59
C ILE A 38 -0.95 7.86 12.23
N LEU A 39 -0.31 7.02 11.42
CA LEU A 39 0.89 6.30 11.82
C LEU A 39 2.10 7.02 11.24
N THR A 40 3.10 7.30 12.07
CA THR A 40 4.29 8.02 11.64
C THR A 40 5.48 7.11 11.42
N LEU A 41 6.43 7.57 10.62
CA LEU A 41 7.77 7.05 10.45
C LEU A 41 8.68 7.87 11.36
N ARG A 42 9.07 7.34 12.52
CA ARG A 42 10.05 7.96 13.42
C ARG A 42 11.15 6.99 13.80
N ASP A 43 12.24 7.53 14.34
CA ASP A 43 13.34 6.74 14.87
C ASP A 43 12.85 5.86 16.02
N LYS A 44 13.22 4.57 16.01
CA LYS A 44 12.74 3.52 16.92
C LYS A 44 11.24 3.20 16.77
N PRO A 45 10.82 2.65 15.62
CA PRO A 45 9.46 2.18 15.47
C PRO A 45 9.18 1.04 16.45
N HIS A 46 7.92 0.91 16.85
CA HIS A 46 7.44 -0.21 17.64
C HIS A 46 6.15 -0.76 17.01
N PRO A 47 5.74 -1.97 17.41
CA PRO A 47 4.48 -2.52 16.96
C PRO A 47 3.30 -1.67 17.44
N VAL A 48 2.55 -1.12 16.50
CA VAL A 48 1.32 -0.37 16.75
C VAL A 48 0.14 -1.19 16.28
N ALA A 49 -0.81 -1.42 17.19
CA ALA A 49 -2.04 -2.14 16.89
C ALA A 49 -2.90 -1.36 15.88
N THR A 50 -3.43 -2.10 14.91
CA THR A 50 -4.33 -1.62 13.88
C THR A 50 -5.49 -2.59 13.69
N GLY A 51 -6.52 -2.23 12.91
CA GLY A 51 -7.69 -3.10 12.70
C GLY A 51 -7.38 -4.50 12.15
N ASN A 52 -6.23 -4.70 11.49
CA ASN A 52 -5.85 -5.97 10.85
C ASN A 52 -4.52 -6.54 11.40
N GLY A 53 -4.24 -6.33 12.69
CA GLY A 53 -2.98 -6.73 13.32
C GLY A 53 -2.05 -5.54 13.56
N HIS A 54 -0.75 -5.76 13.58
CA HIS A 54 0.25 -4.77 13.95
C HIS A 54 1.10 -4.34 12.77
N VAL A 55 1.62 -3.12 12.84
CA VAL A 55 2.62 -2.58 11.91
C VAL A 55 3.70 -1.88 12.70
N LEU A 56 4.91 -1.78 12.15
CA LEU A 56 5.98 -1.00 12.78
C LEU A 56 5.80 0.49 12.48
N ALA A 57 5.50 1.29 13.51
CA ALA A 57 5.33 2.73 13.39
C ALA A 57 6.00 3.47 14.56
N GLY A 58 6.32 4.75 14.34
CA GLY A 58 6.91 5.62 15.34
C GLY A 58 5.89 6.05 16.38
N GLU A 59 4.88 6.81 15.96
CA GLU A 59 3.76 7.22 16.81
C GLU A 59 2.43 6.95 16.13
N LYS A 60 1.40 6.80 16.97
CA LYS A 60 0.01 6.79 16.55
C LYS A 60 -0.67 8.06 17.04
N ILE A 61 -1.07 8.91 16.12
CA ILE A 61 -1.76 10.16 16.40
C ILE A 61 -3.23 9.98 16.01
N THR A 62 -4.15 10.30 16.92
CA THR A 62 -5.60 10.24 16.65
C THR A 62 -6.19 11.64 16.81
N GLY A 63 -7.03 12.06 15.87
CA GLY A 63 -7.66 13.37 15.92
C GLY A 63 -8.63 13.59 14.78
N ARG A 64 -9.36 14.71 14.85
CA ARG A 64 -10.23 15.16 13.77
C ARG A 64 -9.36 15.66 12.62
N LEU A 65 -9.55 15.15 11.40
CA LEU A 65 -8.79 15.64 10.25
C LEU A 65 -9.05 17.14 10.06
N VAL A 66 -8.03 17.94 9.78
CA VAL A 66 -8.15 19.38 9.48
C VAL A 66 -7.72 19.66 8.05
N ALA A 67 -6.59 19.10 7.63
CA ALA A 67 -6.06 19.24 6.28
C ALA A 67 -5.24 18.00 5.91
N LEU A 68 -5.22 17.66 4.62
CA LEU A 68 -4.35 16.63 4.07
C LEU A 68 -3.96 17.01 2.65
N SER A 69 -2.66 16.94 2.36
CA SER A 69 -2.11 17.14 1.03
C SER A 69 -0.84 16.34 0.83
N VAL A 70 -0.20 16.46 -0.34
CA VAL A 70 1.14 15.92 -0.59
C VAL A 70 2.22 16.47 0.36
N LYS A 71 1.97 17.58 1.07
CA LYS A 71 2.91 18.17 2.03
C LYS A 71 2.83 17.54 3.41
N GLY A 72 1.69 16.96 3.78
CA GLY A 72 1.47 16.42 5.12
C GLY A 72 0.01 16.37 5.52
N VAL A 73 -0.19 16.07 6.79
CA VAL A 73 -1.51 15.89 7.41
C VAL A 73 -1.59 16.73 8.66
N THR A 74 -2.70 17.42 8.85
CA THR A 74 -3.01 18.19 10.04
C THR A 74 -4.24 17.60 10.72
N VAL A 75 -4.16 17.37 12.03
CA VAL A 75 -5.29 16.90 12.85
C VAL A 75 -5.47 17.79 14.07
N GLU A 76 -6.72 17.92 14.51
CA GLU A 76 -7.07 18.46 15.81
C GLU A 76 -7.18 17.29 16.80
N GLY A 77 -6.18 17.13 17.66
CA GLY A 77 -6.16 16.11 18.72
C GLY A 77 -6.63 16.68 20.05
N GLU A 78 -6.66 15.83 21.09
CA GLU A 78 -7.04 16.25 22.46
C GLU A 78 -6.11 17.32 23.03
N LYS A 79 -4.82 17.28 22.65
CA LYS A 79 -3.78 18.22 23.10
C LYS A 79 -3.63 19.43 22.17
N GLY A 80 -4.56 19.61 21.23
CA GLY A 80 -4.55 20.67 20.22
C GLY A 80 -4.12 20.18 18.85
N ARG A 81 -3.83 21.16 17.98
CA ARG A 81 -3.49 20.96 16.58
C ARG A 81 -2.11 20.33 16.41
N VAL A 82 -2.05 19.21 15.69
CA VAL A 82 -0.82 18.49 15.34
C VAL A 82 -0.65 18.47 13.83
N GLU A 83 0.52 18.88 13.36
CA GLU A 83 0.91 18.82 11.95
C GLU A 83 2.02 17.79 11.77
N VAL A 84 1.81 16.86 10.82
CA VAL A 84 2.74 15.79 10.50
C VAL A 84 3.17 15.96 9.04
N PRO A 85 4.46 16.25 8.77
CA PRO A 85 4.98 16.34 7.41
C PRO A 85 4.80 15.03 6.64
N ALA A 86 4.58 15.08 5.33
CA ALA A 86 4.41 13.86 4.50
C ALA A 86 5.62 12.92 4.58
N ALA A 87 6.82 13.48 4.80
CA ALA A 87 8.07 12.79 5.10
C ALA A 87 8.00 11.87 6.35
N GLU A 88 7.10 12.17 7.29
CA GLU A 88 6.87 11.38 8.50
C GLU A 88 5.58 10.57 8.46
N VAL A 89 4.61 10.87 7.59
CA VAL A 89 3.35 10.12 7.54
C VAL A 89 3.57 8.76 6.91
N LEU A 90 3.47 7.65 7.64
CA LEU A 90 3.47 6.30 7.05
C LEU A 90 2.08 6.02 6.47
N ASP A 91 1.05 6.31 7.25
CA ASP A 91 -0.31 5.88 6.98
C ASP A 91 -1.35 6.82 7.57
N VAL A 92 -2.47 7.03 6.87
CA VAL A 92 -3.65 7.73 7.40
C VAL A 92 -4.85 6.82 7.26
N ARG A 93 -5.49 6.48 8.38
CA ARG A 93 -6.65 5.57 8.43
C ARG A 93 -7.88 6.34 8.86
N PHE A 94 -8.96 6.16 8.14
CA PHE A 94 -10.23 6.82 8.43
C PHE A 94 -11.06 5.90 9.32
N ARG A 95 -11.34 6.33 10.55
CA ARG A 95 -12.26 5.59 11.43
C ARG A 95 -13.70 5.90 11.04
N VAL A 96 -14.52 4.86 10.96
CA VAL A 96 -15.98 5.00 11.01
C VAL A 96 -16.41 4.51 12.40
N PRO A 97 -17.13 5.32 13.18
CA PRO A 97 -17.76 4.84 14.39
C PRO A 97 -18.79 3.76 14.07
N GLY A 98 -18.60 2.54 14.58
CA GLY A 98 -19.71 1.64 14.91
C GLY A 98 -20.51 0.97 13.79
N GLU A 99 -20.17 1.09 12.51
CA GLU A 99 -20.87 0.35 11.44
C GLU A 99 -19.95 -0.62 10.70
N ALA A 100 -20.46 -1.84 10.52
CA ALA A 100 -19.94 -2.79 9.56
C ALA A 100 -19.81 -2.07 8.21
N VAL A 101 -18.66 -2.26 7.56
CA VAL A 101 -18.44 -1.82 6.18
C VAL A 101 -19.71 -2.18 5.39
N PRO A 102 -20.40 -1.23 4.72
CA PRO A 102 -21.46 -1.60 3.81
C PRO A 102 -20.82 -2.50 2.75
N THR A 103 -20.94 -3.81 2.95
CA THR A 103 -20.68 -4.79 1.92
C THR A 103 -21.67 -4.44 0.83
N SER A 104 -21.17 -3.91 -0.28
CA SER A 104 -22.00 -3.57 -1.43
C SER A 104 -22.94 -4.75 -1.70
N SER A 105 -24.22 -4.56 -1.40
CA SER A 105 -25.24 -5.62 -1.41
C SER A 105 -25.66 -6.01 -2.84
N LYS A 106 -25.04 -5.44 -3.86
CA LYS A 106 -25.23 -5.83 -5.26
C LYS A 106 -24.07 -6.70 -5.74
N PRO A 107 -24.30 -8.00 -6.02
CA PRO A 107 -23.30 -8.82 -6.67
C PRO A 107 -23.17 -8.45 -8.16
N GLY A 108 -21.97 -8.06 -8.60
CA GLY A 108 -21.50 -8.36 -9.96
C GLY A 108 -21.01 -7.20 -10.84
N GLY A 109 -20.37 -6.15 -10.29
CA GLY A 109 -19.55 -5.26 -11.11
C GLY A 109 -18.26 -5.96 -11.60
N ALA A 110 -17.77 -5.57 -12.77
CA ALA A 110 -16.47 -6.02 -13.26
C ALA A 110 -15.33 -5.44 -12.40
N ARG A 111 -14.27 -6.23 -12.16
CA ARG A 111 -13.04 -5.77 -11.49
C ARG A 111 -11.94 -5.59 -12.51
N VAL A 112 -11.40 -4.37 -12.57
CA VAL A 112 -10.35 -3.98 -13.51
C VAL A 112 -9.03 -3.82 -12.78
N ARG A 113 -7.99 -4.48 -13.27
CA ARG A 113 -6.62 -4.34 -12.77
C ARG A 113 -5.78 -3.55 -13.77
N LEU A 114 -5.19 -2.46 -13.33
CA LEU A 114 -4.29 -1.63 -14.14
C LEU A 114 -2.83 -2.06 -14.00
N ALA A 115 -2.04 -1.62 -14.96
CA ALA A 115 -0.62 -1.83 -15.13
C ALA A 115 0.25 -1.41 -13.94
N ASP A 116 -0.18 -0.38 -13.23
CA ASP A 116 0.52 0.17 -12.07
C ASP A 116 0.21 -0.60 -10.78
N GLY A 117 -0.73 -1.55 -10.84
CA GLY A 117 -1.21 -2.35 -9.71
C GLY A 117 -2.58 -1.93 -9.19
N SER A 118 -3.16 -0.83 -9.70
CA SER A 118 -4.49 -0.38 -9.28
C SER A 118 -5.55 -1.44 -9.57
N GLN A 119 -6.54 -1.54 -8.68
CA GLN A 119 -7.68 -2.45 -8.75
C GLN A 119 -8.94 -1.63 -8.50
N LEU A 120 -9.84 -1.62 -9.48
CA LEU A 120 -11.04 -0.79 -9.50
C LEU A 120 -12.27 -1.67 -9.72
N SER A 121 -13.33 -1.41 -8.95
CA SER A 121 -14.63 -2.04 -9.11
C SER A 121 -15.50 -1.15 -10.01
N CYS A 122 -16.10 -1.75 -11.03
CA CYS A 122 -16.83 -1.06 -12.08
C CYS A 122 -18.23 -1.67 -12.25
N ARG A 123 -19.25 -0.82 -12.32
CA ARG A 123 -20.64 -1.23 -12.60
C ARG A 123 -20.81 -1.65 -14.06
N ALA A 124 -20.07 -1.00 -14.95
CA ALA A 124 -19.99 -1.33 -16.37
C ALA A 124 -18.62 -0.94 -16.93
N LEU A 125 -18.25 -1.57 -18.04
CA LEU A 125 -17.10 -1.17 -18.83
C LEU A 125 -17.35 -1.45 -20.31
N ALA A 126 -16.68 -0.68 -21.15
CA ALA A 126 -16.56 -0.95 -22.57
C ALA A 126 -15.09 -0.79 -22.98
N ALA A 127 -14.57 -1.70 -23.77
CA ALA A 127 -13.19 -1.66 -24.24
C ALA A 127 -13.12 -1.61 -25.76
N THR A 128 -12.19 -0.81 -26.25
CA THR A 128 -11.69 -0.83 -27.63
C THR A 128 -10.20 -1.16 -27.58
N PRO A 129 -9.57 -1.51 -28.71
CA PRO A 129 -8.12 -1.74 -28.75
C PRO A 129 -7.28 -0.53 -28.30
N ARG A 130 -7.85 0.68 -28.26
CA ARG A 130 -7.14 1.91 -27.84
C ARG A 130 -7.46 2.34 -26.41
N GLN A 131 -8.71 2.21 -25.99
CA GLN A 131 -9.20 2.80 -24.75
C GLN A 131 -10.26 1.93 -24.07
N VAL A 132 -10.25 1.91 -22.75
CA VAL A 132 -11.28 1.31 -21.90
C VAL A 132 -12.01 2.40 -21.14
N LYS A 133 -13.34 2.43 -21.30
CA LYS A 133 -14.25 3.30 -20.54
C LYS A 133 -14.79 2.51 -19.36
N LEU A 134 -14.70 3.09 -18.16
CA LEU A 134 -15.03 2.48 -16.89
C LEU A 134 -16.08 3.32 -16.19
N GLN A 135 -17.20 2.70 -15.83
CA GLN A 135 -18.14 3.28 -14.87
C GLN A 135 -17.81 2.74 -13.49
N THR A 136 -16.95 3.43 -12.76
CA THR A 136 -16.49 2.97 -11.45
C THR A 136 -17.56 3.12 -10.39
N GLU A 137 -17.44 2.37 -9.29
CA GLU A 137 -18.42 2.48 -8.20
C GLU A 137 -18.33 3.80 -7.42
N HIS A 138 -17.13 4.35 -7.25
CA HIS A 138 -16.89 5.53 -6.40
C HIS A 138 -16.05 6.65 -7.02
N LEU A 139 -15.35 6.43 -8.15
CA LEU A 139 -14.50 7.44 -8.81
C LEU A 139 -15.21 8.16 -9.97
N GLY A 140 -16.46 7.80 -10.28
CA GLY A 140 -17.17 8.27 -11.46
C GLY A 140 -16.74 7.56 -12.76
N GLU A 141 -16.95 8.23 -13.89
CA GLU A 141 -16.54 7.71 -15.19
C GLU A 141 -15.05 7.97 -15.45
N LEU A 142 -14.33 6.92 -15.85
CA LEU A 142 -12.91 7.01 -16.21
C LEU A 142 -12.68 6.47 -17.61
N ALA A 143 -11.74 7.08 -18.32
CA ALA A 143 -11.26 6.57 -19.59
C ALA A 143 -9.74 6.34 -19.50
N VAL A 144 -9.32 5.08 -19.64
CA VAL A 144 -7.91 4.67 -19.53
C VAL A 144 -7.42 4.06 -20.84
N PRO A 145 -6.16 4.29 -21.25
CA PRO A 145 -5.59 3.60 -22.40
C PRO A 145 -5.65 2.07 -22.22
N ALA A 146 -6.01 1.33 -23.27
CA ALA A 146 -6.12 -0.13 -23.19
C ALA A 146 -4.78 -0.79 -22.77
N ALA A 147 -3.65 -0.24 -23.22
CA ALA A 147 -2.30 -0.69 -22.83
C ALA A 147 -1.98 -0.56 -21.32
N LYS A 148 -2.76 0.24 -20.58
CA LYS A 148 -2.66 0.41 -19.12
C LYS A 148 -3.56 -0.58 -18.37
N VAL A 149 -4.44 -1.34 -19.03
CA VAL A 149 -5.24 -2.40 -18.41
C VAL A 149 -4.46 -3.72 -18.49
N SER A 150 -4.39 -4.44 -17.37
CA SER A 150 -3.68 -5.73 -17.28
C SER A 150 -4.64 -6.91 -17.22
N ALA A 151 -5.78 -6.75 -16.56
CA ALA A 151 -6.82 -7.77 -16.51
C ALA A 151 -8.18 -7.16 -16.21
N VAL A 152 -9.24 -7.85 -16.64
CA VAL A 152 -10.62 -7.54 -16.31
C VAL A 152 -11.29 -8.83 -15.87
N ARG A 153 -12.00 -8.82 -14.74
CA ARG A 153 -12.75 -9.97 -14.23
C ARG A 153 -14.22 -9.62 -14.15
N PHE A 154 -15.05 -10.37 -14.85
CA PHE A 154 -16.52 -10.22 -14.87
C PHE A 154 -17.19 -11.21 -13.92
N GLY A 155 -16.61 -12.41 -13.78
CA GLY A 155 -17.18 -13.49 -12.97
C GLY A 155 -17.19 -13.21 -11.47
N LYS A 156 -18.17 -13.77 -10.78
CA LYS A 156 -18.31 -13.67 -9.31
C LYS A 156 -17.14 -14.36 -8.61
N ALA A 157 -16.80 -13.86 -7.41
CA ALA A 157 -15.85 -14.56 -6.54
C ALA A 157 -16.53 -15.80 -5.94
N GLY A 158 -15.93 -16.97 -6.12
CA GLY A 158 -16.31 -18.22 -5.47
C GLY A 158 -15.04 -18.91 -4.96
N GLN A 159 -15.19 -19.71 -3.90
CA GLN A 159 -14.09 -20.52 -3.34
C GLN A 159 -13.55 -21.49 -4.41
N GLY A 160 -12.24 -21.58 -4.59
CA GLY A 160 -11.56 -22.38 -5.63
C GLY A 160 -11.40 -21.66 -6.98
N VAL A 161 -12.43 -20.91 -7.41
CA VAL A 161 -12.38 -20.10 -8.64
C VAL A 161 -11.45 -18.90 -8.46
N THR A 162 -11.45 -18.31 -7.26
CA THR A 162 -10.62 -17.13 -6.95
C THR A 162 -9.13 -17.49 -6.96
N GLU A 163 -8.76 -18.62 -6.36
CA GLU A 163 -7.39 -19.13 -6.35
C GLU A 163 -6.90 -19.46 -7.76
N SER A 164 -7.73 -20.15 -8.55
CA SER A 164 -7.44 -20.47 -9.96
C SER A 164 -7.23 -19.20 -10.79
N TRP A 165 -8.03 -18.17 -10.57
CA TRP A 165 -7.87 -16.87 -11.23
C TRP A 165 -6.54 -16.18 -10.85
N LEU A 166 -6.19 -16.19 -9.56
CA LEU A 166 -4.93 -15.63 -9.08
C LEU A 166 -3.72 -16.37 -9.65
N GLU A 167 -3.82 -17.69 -9.79
CA GLU A 167 -2.78 -18.49 -10.44
C GLU A 167 -2.62 -18.10 -11.92
N LEU A 168 -3.72 -17.98 -12.67
CA LEU A 168 -3.69 -17.55 -14.07
C LEU A 168 -3.06 -16.15 -14.24
N LEU A 169 -3.34 -15.22 -13.32
CA LEU A 169 -2.72 -13.89 -13.31
C LEU A 169 -1.20 -13.92 -13.08
N GLY A 170 -0.70 -14.92 -12.36
CA GLY A 170 0.72 -15.09 -12.07
C GLY A 170 1.52 -15.77 -13.18
N ARG A 171 0.85 -16.44 -14.13
CA ARG A 171 1.50 -17.16 -15.22
C ARG A 171 1.95 -16.19 -16.33
N PRO A 172 3.19 -16.32 -16.84
CA PRO A 172 3.62 -15.54 -18.00
C PRO A 172 2.79 -15.90 -19.23
N ILE A 173 2.41 -14.90 -20.01
CA ILE A 173 1.65 -15.05 -21.26
C ILE A 173 2.41 -14.39 -22.41
N LYS A 174 2.18 -14.86 -23.64
CA LYS A 174 2.76 -14.31 -24.89
C LYS A 174 1.71 -13.64 -25.79
N ARG A 175 0.43 -13.86 -25.49
CA ARG A 175 -0.76 -13.36 -26.18
C ARG A 175 -1.83 -13.06 -25.12
N ASP A 176 -2.87 -12.32 -25.49
CA ASP A 176 -3.99 -12.08 -24.58
C ASP A 176 -4.67 -13.40 -24.25
N ARG A 177 -5.29 -13.45 -23.07
CA ARG A 177 -5.94 -14.65 -22.57
C ARG A 177 -7.39 -14.36 -22.23
N LEU A 178 -8.29 -15.09 -22.86
CA LEU A 178 -9.70 -15.13 -22.51
C LEU A 178 -9.94 -16.29 -21.55
N VAL A 179 -10.46 -15.99 -20.35
CA VAL A 179 -10.74 -16.98 -19.31
C VAL A 179 -12.25 -17.21 -19.25
N ILE A 180 -12.65 -18.48 -19.34
CA ILE A 180 -14.04 -18.92 -19.45
C ILE A 180 -14.37 -19.76 -18.21
N LEU A 181 -15.57 -19.56 -17.65
CA LEU A 181 -16.06 -20.38 -16.56
C LEU A 181 -16.77 -21.62 -17.13
N LYS A 182 -16.22 -22.81 -16.90
CA LYS A 182 -16.85 -24.10 -17.22
C LYS A 182 -17.24 -24.79 -15.91
N GLY A 183 -18.52 -24.73 -15.55
CA GLY A 183 -19.01 -25.25 -14.27
C GLY A 183 -18.39 -24.52 -13.09
N LYS A 184 -17.51 -25.19 -12.34
CA LYS A 184 -16.76 -24.62 -11.19
C LYS A 184 -15.27 -24.42 -11.46
N THR A 185 -14.82 -24.65 -12.69
CA THR A 185 -13.41 -24.58 -13.10
C THR A 185 -13.18 -23.48 -14.13
N LEU A 186 -11.99 -22.89 -14.11
CA LEU A 186 -11.58 -21.91 -15.11
C LEU A 186 -10.81 -22.60 -16.23
N ASP A 187 -11.22 -22.35 -17.46
CA ASP A 187 -10.52 -22.71 -18.68
C ASP A 187 -10.06 -21.44 -19.41
N TYR A 188 -9.12 -21.55 -20.34
CA TYR A 188 -8.62 -20.37 -21.05
C TYR A 188 -8.24 -20.63 -22.50
N LEU A 189 -8.30 -19.57 -23.30
CA LEU A 189 -7.87 -19.52 -24.69
C LEU A 189 -6.91 -18.35 -24.86
N ASP A 190 -5.79 -18.57 -25.55
CA ASP A 190 -4.80 -17.54 -25.84
C ASP A 190 -4.97 -17.03 -27.28
N GLY A 191 -5.03 -15.71 -27.47
CA GLY A 191 -5.40 -15.06 -28.75
C GLY A 191 -5.25 -13.53 -28.69
N VAL A 192 -6.06 -12.81 -29.46
CA VAL A 192 -6.08 -11.33 -29.40
C VAL A 192 -7.46 -10.88 -28.96
N VAL A 193 -7.52 -10.06 -27.91
CA VAL A 193 -8.79 -9.51 -27.42
C VAL A 193 -9.10 -8.22 -28.19
N GLY A 194 -10.26 -8.23 -28.84
CA GLY A 194 -10.82 -7.08 -29.55
C GLY A 194 -11.70 -6.21 -28.64
N ALA A 195 -12.82 -5.74 -29.19
CA ALA A 195 -13.76 -4.92 -28.44
C ALA A 195 -14.46 -5.72 -27.32
N ILE A 196 -14.71 -5.06 -26.19
CA ILE A 196 -15.54 -5.59 -25.10
C ILE A 196 -16.78 -4.70 -24.99
N THR A 197 -17.94 -5.33 -25.14
CA THR A 197 -19.25 -4.68 -24.98
C THR A 197 -19.95 -5.22 -23.74
N ASP A 198 -21.17 -4.75 -23.49
CA ASP A 198 -22.06 -5.27 -22.45
C ASP A 198 -22.57 -6.70 -22.75
N LYS A 199 -22.42 -7.18 -23.99
CA LYS A 199 -22.95 -8.47 -24.46
C LYS A 199 -21.88 -9.50 -24.79
N HIS A 200 -20.75 -9.08 -25.35
CA HIS A 200 -19.72 -9.99 -25.84
C HIS A 200 -18.30 -9.41 -25.72
N VAL A 201 -17.34 -10.33 -25.72
CA VAL A 201 -15.92 -10.04 -25.96
C VAL A 201 -15.60 -10.54 -27.37
N ASN A 202 -15.17 -9.66 -28.27
CA ASN A 202 -14.63 -10.08 -29.56
C ASN A 202 -13.25 -10.68 -29.33
N PHE A 203 -13.04 -11.89 -29.80
CA PHE A 203 -11.80 -12.62 -29.58
C PHE A 203 -11.31 -13.22 -30.90
N LEU A 204 -10.09 -12.85 -31.30
CA LEU A 204 -9.46 -13.38 -32.50
C LEU A 204 -8.64 -14.61 -32.12
N LEU A 205 -9.03 -15.77 -32.64
CA LEU A 205 -8.35 -17.04 -32.44
C LEU A 205 -7.97 -17.60 -33.81
N ASP A 206 -6.67 -17.81 -34.03
CA ASP A 206 -6.12 -18.37 -35.27
C ASP A 206 -6.57 -17.67 -36.57
N GLY A 207 -6.93 -16.38 -36.47
CA GLY A 207 -7.36 -15.55 -37.60
C GLY A 207 -8.87 -15.33 -37.69
N ASP A 208 -9.67 -16.10 -36.94
CA ASP A 208 -11.13 -15.99 -36.91
C ASP A 208 -11.59 -15.11 -35.75
N GLU A 209 -12.46 -14.13 -36.05
CA GLU A 209 -13.07 -13.29 -35.02
C GLU A 209 -14.32 -13.96 -34.45
N ILE A 210 -14.25 -14.33 -33.18
CA ILE A 210 -15.30 -15.05 -32.47
C ILE A 210 -15.93 -14.10 -31.44
N PRO A 211 -17.22 -13.75 -31.57
CA PRO A 211 -17.93 -13.00 -30.53
C PRO A 211 -18.30 -13.94 -29.38
N VAL A 212 -17.55 -13.87 -28.28
CA VAL A 212 -17.80 -14.73 -27.11
C VAL A 212 -18.79 -14.05 -26.15
N PRO A 213 -19.94 -14.66 -25.83
CA PRO A 213 -20.92 -14.06 -24.92
C PRO A 213 -20.32 -13.76 -23.54
N LEU A 214 -20.52 -12.54 -23.04
CA LEU A 214 -19.94 -12.07 -21.78
C LEU A 214 -20.37 -12.95 -20.58
N SER A 215 -21.56 -13.55 -20.65
CA SER A 215 -22.08 -14.50 -19.65
C SER A 215 -21.23 -15.77 -19.49
N ARG A 216 -20.44 -16.15 -20.50
CA ARG A 216 -19.49 -17.28 -20.43
C ARG A 216 -18.09 -16.85 -20.01
N VAL A 217 -17.76 -15.56 -20.15
CA VAL A 217 -16.43 -15.02 -19.86
C VAL A 217 -16.29 -14.78 -18.36
N TYR A 218 -15.33 -15.45 -17.74
CA TYR A 218 -14.94 -15.15 -16.36
C TYR A 218 -14.08 -13.89 -16.30
N GLY A 219 -13.14 -13.74 -17.24
CA GLY A 219 -12.25 -12.59 -17.30
C GLY A 219 -11.34 -12.59 -18.52
N VAL A 220 -10.57 -11.52 -18.64
CA VAL A 220 -9.56 -11.30 -19.68
C VAL A 220 -8.26 -10.92 -18.98
N ILE A 221 -7.14 -11.47 -19.45
CA ILE A 221 -5.79 -11.09 -19.03
C ILE A 221 -5.04 -10.62 -20.28
N PHE A 222 -4.57 -9.38 -20.29
CA PHE A 222 -3.92 -8.78 -21.46
C PHE A 222 -2.42 -9.06 -21.44
N PHE A 223 -1.87 -9.48 -22.57
CA PHE A 223 -0.43 -9.59 -22.74
C PHE A 223 0.21 -8.20 -22.74
N ARG A 224 1.35 -8.10 -22.05
CA ARG A 224 2.10 -6.85 -21.93
C ARG A 224 3.58 -7.14 -22.06
N LYS A 225 4.25 -6.40 -22.94
CA LYS A 225 5.70 -6.47 -23.06
C LYS A 225 6.31 -5.98 -21.73
N PRO A 226 7.22 -6.76 -21.10
CA PRO A 226 7.94 -6.30 -19.92
C PRO A 226 8.62 -4.95 -20.20
N GLY A 227 8.45 -3.98 -19.29
CA GLY A 227 9.03 -2.63 -19.43
C GLY A 227 8.17 -1.60 -20.17
N GLY A 228 7.03 -1.97 -20.77
CA GLY A 228 6.19 -1.06 -21.57
C GLY A 228 5.27 -0.12 -20.78
N GLY A 229 5.37 -0.07 -19.45
CA GLY A 229 4.51 0.77 -18.61
C GLY A 229 5.34 1.67 -17.71
N THR A 230 5.24 2.99 -17.90
CA THR A 230 5.65 3.95 -16.88
C THR A 230 4.79 3.73 -15.64
N ARG A 231 5.41 3.24 -14.57
CA ARG A 231 4.83 3.25 -13.23
C ARG A 231 4.93 4.69 -12.76
N GLY A 232 3.84 5.44 -12.84
CA GLY A 232 3.82 6.81 -12.32
C GLY A 232 4.23 6.79 -10.84
N THR A 233 4.99 7.80 -10.41
CA THR A 233 5.34 7.95 -9.00
C THR A 233 4.09 8.38 -8.23
N ALA A 234 3.40 7.41 -7.63
CA ALA A 234 2.31 7.69 -6.71
C ALA A 234 2.88 8.36 -5.44
N ALA A 235 2.30 9.49 -5.05
CA ALA A 235 2.56 10.12 -3.76
C ALA A 235 1.95 9.30 -2.61
N CYS A 236 0.77 8.70 -2.85
CA CYS A 236 0.14 7.77 -1.92
C CYS A 236 -0.65 6.67 -2.66
N GLN A 237 -0.88 5.55 -1.98
CA GLN A 237 -1.81 4.52 -2.38
C GLN A 237 -3.10 4.67 -1.57
N VAL A 238 -4.23 4.76 -2.27
CA VAL A 238 -5.56 4.84 -1.67
C VAL A 238 -6.15 3.45 -1.58
N ALA A 239 -6.79 3.19 -0.45
CA ALA A 239 -7.62 2.02 -0.19
C ALA A 239 -9.04 2.49 0.12
N LEU A 240 -10.01 2.03 -0.66
CA LEU A 240 -11.43 2.26 -0.39
C LEU A 240 -12.04 1.12 0.42
N ARG A 241 -13.15 1.41 1.10
CA ARG A 241 -13.89 0.44 1.92
C ARG A 241 -14.48 -0.71 1.12
N ASN A 242 -14.80 -0.51 -0.16
CA ASN A 242 -15.26 -1.57 -1.06
C ASN A 242 -14.11 -2.51 -1.54
N GLY A 243 -12.86 -2.22 -1.16
CA GLY A 243 -11.67 -2.99 -1.50
C GLY A 243 -10.89 -2.47 -2.72
N ASP A 244 -11.35 -1.41 -3.39
CA ASP A 244 -10.62 -0.77 -4.47
C ASP A 244 -9.29 -0.19 -3.96
N ARG A 245 -8.26 -0.27 -4.80
CA ARG A 245 -6.92 0.27 -4.50
C ARG A 245 -6.33 0.98 -5.71
N PHE A 246 -5.78 2.17 -5.54
CA PHE A 246 -5.16 2.91 -6.64
C PHE A 246 -4.15 3.95 -6.15
N GLY A 247 -3.19 4.30 -7.00
CA GLY A 247 -2.17 5.31 -6.67
C GLY A 247 -2.57 6.71 -7.09
N LEU A 248 -2.38 7.71 -6.22
CA LEU A 248 -2.54 9.12 -6.55
C LEU A 248 -1.17 9.83 -6.61
N SER A 249 -0.92 10.62 -7.66
CA SER A 249 0.26 11.48 -7.78
C SER A 249 0.08 12.84 -7.11
N SER A 250 -1.17 13.27 -6.92
CA SER A 250 -1.54 14.44 -6.12
C SER A 250 -2.73 14.09 -5.24
N ILE A 251 -2.79 14.71 -4.06
CA ILE A 251 -3.90 14.53 -3.12
C ILE A 251 -4.15 15.84 -2.37
N MET A 252 -5.42 16.16 -2.18
CA MET A 252 -5.90 17.27 -1.37
C MET A 252 -7.26 16.91 -0.79
N VAL A 253 -7.45 17.19 0.51
CA VAL A 253 -8.76 17.05 1.15
C VAL A 253 -9.39 18.42 1.32
N GLU A 254 -10.59 18.58 0.77
CA GLU A 254 -11.42 19.78 0.84
C GLU A 254 -12.80 19.39 1.39
N GLY A 255 -13.16 19.88 2.58
CA GLY A 255 -14.40 19.49 3.25
C GLY A 255 -14.49 17.98 3.46
N ALA A 256 -15.55 17.36 2.93
CA ALA A 256 -15.82 15.91 3.01
C ALA A 256 -15.28 15.11 1.81
N THR A 257 -14.48 15.73 0.94
CA THR A 257 -14.03 15.12 -0.32
C THR A 257 -12.51 15.10 -0.42
N CYS A 258 -11.97 13.98 -0.88
CA CYS A 258 -10.59 13.83 -1.30
C CYS A 258 -10.50 13.97 -2.82
N ARG A 259 -9.74 14.95 -3.29
CA ARG A 259 -9.43 15.15 -4.71
C ARG A 259 -7.98 14.76 -4.98
N GLY A 260 -7.73 14.18 -6.14
CA GLY A 260 -6.38 13.81 -6.53
C GLY A 260 -6.27 13.45 -8.00
N THR A 261 -5.05 13.15 -8.45
CA THR A 261 -4.80 12.68 -9.82
C THR A 261 -4.33 11.24 -9.79
N LEU A 262 -4.97 10.35 -10.55
CA LEU A 262 -4.50 8.97 -10.69
C LEU A 262 -3.09 8.97 -11.28
N SER A 263 -2.26 8.01 -10.86
CA SER A 263 -0.85 7.92 -11.28
C SER A 263 -0.71 7.71 -12.79
N GLY A 264 -0.55 8.82 -13.53
CA GLY A 264 -0.55 8.82 -14.99
C GLY A 264 -1.95 8.71 -15.62
N GLY A 265 -2.99 9.18 -14.91
CA GLY A 265 -4.38 9.15 -15.34
C GLY A 265 -5.12 10.46 -15.05
N PRO A 266 -6.46 10.48 -15.16
CA PRO A 266 -7.27 11.67 -14.93
C PRO A 266 -7.34 12.07 -13.45
N GLY A 267 -7.86 13.28 -13.20
CA GLY A 267 -8.29 13.71 -11.88
C GLY A 267 -9.48 12.88 -11.38
N VAL A 268 -9.51 12.59 -10.09
CA VAL A 268 -10.58 11.85 -9.41
C VAL A 268 -10.99 12.56 -8.13
N SER A 269 -12.23 12.29 -7.71
CA SER A 269 -12.84 12.87 -6.52
C SER A 269 -13.57 11.76 -5.76
N VAL A 270 -13.27 11.59 -4.48
CA VAL A 270 -13.78 10.50 -3.64
C VAL A 270 -14.29 11.05 -2.32
N PRO A 271 -15.52 10.70 -1.88
CA PRO A 271 -15.98 11.04 -0.54
C PRO A 271 -15.08 10.41 0.54
N LEU A 272 -14.73 11.17 1.58
CA LEU A 272 -13.84 10.68 2.66
C LEU A 272 -14.40 9.45 3.37
N GLU A 273 -15.72 9.34 3.49
CA GLU A 273 -16.42 8.18 4.06
C GLU A 273 -16.13 6.87 3.32
N GLN A 274 -15.82 6.93 2.01
CA GLN A 274 -15.50 5.75 1.20
C GLN A 274 -14.02 5.35 1.32
N ILE A 275 -13.17 6.23 1.84
CA ILE A 275 -11.75 5.96 2.03
C ILE A 275 -11.58 5.18 3.34
N ASP A 276 -10.89 4.06 3.25
CA ASP A 276 -10.43 3.28 4.40
C ASP A 276 -9.06 3.79 4.86
N ARG A 277 -8.13 3.92 3.92
CA ARG A 277 -6.72 4.20 4.23
C ARG A 277 -6.00 4.93 3.09
N LEU A 278 -5.05 5.79 3.45
CA LEU A 278 -4.08 6.43 2.55
C LEU A 278 -2.67 6.04 3.00
N ASP A 279 -2.01 5.19 2.21
CA ASP A 279 -0.67 4.70 2.45
C ASP A 279 0.37 5.58 1.73
N PHE A 280 1.16 6.32 2.50
CA PHE A 280 2.24 7.17 2.01
C PHE A 280 3.60 6.45 2.06
N ALA A 281 3.65 5.22 2.57
CA ALA A 281 4.87 4.44 2.70
C ALA A 281 5.38 3.93 1.36
N GLY A 282 4.52 3.73 0.35
CA GLY A 282 4.86 3.03 -0.90
C GLY A 282 6.03 3.62 -1.71
N SER A 283 6.36 4.90 -1.53
CA SER A 283 7.54 5.53 -2.15
C SER A 283 8.82 5.39 -1.33
N ARG A 284 8.72 5.14 -0.02
CA ARG A 284 9.82 5.15 0.97
C ARG A 284 10.16 3.79 1.55
N ILE A 285 9.19 2.89 1.66
CA ILE A 285 9.34 1.57 2.29
C ILE A 285 9.30 0.48 1.21
N VAL A 286 10.23 -0.46 1.29
CA VAL A 286 10.23 -1.69 0.50
C VAL A 286 10.29 -2.87 1.48
N TYR A 287 9.21 -3.64 1.57
CA TYR A 287 9.22 -4.87 2.35
C TYR A 287 10.09 -5.92 1.68
N LEU A 288 10.91 -6.64 2.45
CA LEU A 288 11.73 -7.74 1.92
C LEU A 288 10.86 -8.88 1.38
N SER A 289 9.65 -9.07 1.92
CA SER A 289 8.67 -10.02 1.39
C SER A 289 8.10 -9.64 0.02
N ALA A 290 8.20 -8.37 -0.37
CA ALA A 290 7.75 -7.87 -1.67
C ALA A 290 8.84 -7.96 -2.77
N ILE A 291 10.07 -8.33 -2.43
CA ILE A 291 11.18 -8.52 -3.37
C ILE A 291 11.74 -9.93 -3.27
N THR A 292 12.33 -10.43 -4.35
CA THR A 292 12.96 -11.75 -4.36
C THR A 292 14.42 -11.60 -3.94
N PRO A 293 14.91 -12.38 -2.95
CA PRO A 293 16.34 -12.44 -2.65
C PRO A 293 17.13 -12.91 -3.89
N ARG A 294 18.35 -12.39 -4.06
CA ARG A 294 19.29 -12.83 -5.11
C ARG A 294 19.67 -14.30 -4.87
N ASP A 295 20.07 -14.61 -3.64
CA ASP A 295 20.50 -15.94 -3.22
C ASP A 295 19.65 -16.42 -2.04
N VAL A 296 19.30 -17.71 -2.09
CA VAL A 296 18.60 -18.42 -1.02
C VAL A 296 19.31 -19.75 -0.84
N GLU A 297 19.84 -19.97 0.36
CA GLU A 297 20.45 -21.23 0.73
C GLU A 297 19.79 -21.73 2.01
N HIS A 298 19.47 -23.01 2.04
CA HIS A 298 19.05 -23.70 3.25
C HIS A 298 19.80 -25.02 3.31
N VAL A 299 20.46 -25.28 4.44
CA VAL A 299 21.17 -26.54 4.70
C VAL A 299 20.40 -27.28 5.77
N PRO A 300 19.65 -28.33 5.43
CA PRO A 300 18.79 -28.99 6.40
C PRO A 300 19.62 -29.87 7.35
N TYR A 301 19.17 -29.99 8.60
CA TYR A 301 19.81 -30.88 9.59
C TYR A 301 19.39 -32.35 9.39
N PHE A 302 18.09 -32.56 9.13
CA PHE A 302 17.48 -33.83 8.74
C PHE A 302 17.07 -33.80 7.26
N ASP A 303 16.40 -34.83 6.74
CA ASP A 303 15.89 -34.85 5.35
C ASP A 303 14.69 -33.90 5.10
N VAL A 304 14.46 -32.91 5.98
CA VAL A 304 13.38 -31.93 5.90
C VAL A 304 13.93 -30.60 5.38
N THR A 305 13.54 -30.24 4.17
CA THR A 305 13.88 -28.92 3.59
C THR A 305 12.84 -27.88 3.97
N TRP A 306 13.26 -26.85 4.70
CA TRP A 306 12.42 -25.69 5.00
C TRP A 306 12.56 -24.63 3.93
N LYS A 307 11.42 -24.12 3.43
CA LYS A 307 11.39 -22.94 2.58
C LYS A 307 11.05 -21.73 3.43
N TYR A 308 11.86 -20.68 3.35
CA TYR A 308 11.49 -19.39 3.91
C TYR A 308 10.12 -18.96 3.37
N ARG A 309 9.34 -18.28 4.21
CA ARG A 309 8.00 -17.81 3.86
C ARG A 309 7.96 -16.30 3.86
N ARG A 310 7.01 -15.77 3.08
CA ARG A 310 6.76 -14.34 2.91
C ARG A 310 5.35 -14.05 3.39
N ASP A 311 5.21 -13.07 4.26
CA ASP A 311 3.93 -12.57 4.81
C ASP A 311 3.09 -13.64 5.52
N ARG A 312 3.71 -14.76 5.89
CA ARG A 312 3.15 -15.91 6.60
C ARG A 312 4.26 -16.62 7.35
N ASN A 313 3.91 -17.32 8.42
CA ASN A 313 4.86 -18.18 9.12
C ASN A 313 5.17 -19.47 8.35
N LEU A 314 6.10 -20.28 8.87
CA LEU A 314 6.57 -21.51 8.22
C LEU A 314 5.44 -22.53 7.98
N ASP A 315 4.44 -22.55 8.86
CA ASP A 315 3.25 -23.42 8.84
C ASP A 315 2.09 -22.87 7.98
N GLY A 316 2.22 -21.65 7.43
CA GLY A 316 1.26 -21.03 6.53
C GLY A 316 0.17 -20.18 7.21
N GLY A 317 0.25 -20.01 8.53
CA GLY A 317 -0.53 -19.06 9.33
C GLY A 317 0.03 -17.63 9.31
N PRO A 318 -0.54 -16.71 10.11
CA PRO A 318 -0.03 -15.35 10.25
C PRO A 318 1.32 -15.33 10.96
N LEU A 319 2.18 -14.36 10.63
CA LEU A 319 3.40 -14.08 11.41
C LEU A 319 3.00 -13.57 12.80
N ALA A 320 3.61 -14.11 13.85
CA ALA A 320 3.22 -13.80 15.22
C ALA A 320 4.44 -13.71 16.14
N VAL A 321 4.78 -12.49 16.57
CA VAL A 321 5.96 -12.23 17.40
C VAL A 321 5.53 -11.53 18.69
N GLY A 322 5.86 -12.12 19.85
CA GLY A 322 5.50 -11.58 21.16
C GLY A 322 3.99 -11.36 21.37
N GLY A 323 3.16 -12.25 20.81
CA GLY A 323 1.70 -12.17 20.87
C GLY A 323 1.08 -11.15 19.89
N GLN A 324 1.89 -10.50 19.06
CA GLN A 324 1.43 -9.53 18.06
C GLN A 324 1.44 -10.16 16.67
N GLN A 325 0.31 -10.07 15.96
CA GLN A 325 0.20 -10.58 14.59
C GLN A 325 0.59 -9.52 13.56
N PHE A 326 1.31 -9.93 12.51
CA PHE A 326 1.77 -9.04 11.45
C PHE A 326 1.37 -9.57 10.07
N ALA A 327 0.95 -8.65 9.19
CA ALA A 327 0.54 -9.00 7.83
C ALA A 327 1.72 -9.08 6.84
N ARG A 328 2.89 -8.54 7.22
CA ARG A 328 4.09 -8.52 6.38
C ARG A 328 5.31 -8.98 7.16
N GLY A 329 6.24 -9.63 6.47
CA GLY A 329 7.51 -10.06 7.02
C GLY A 329 8.06 -11.32 6.37
N LEU A 330 9.10 -11.87 6.97
CA LEU A 330 9.73 -13.12 6.55
C LEU A 330 9.68 -14.11 7.71
N ALA A 331 9.46 -15.39 7.40
CA ALA A 331 9.68 -16.49 8.34
C ALA A 331 10.79 -17.38 7.81
N MET A 332 11.72 -17.75 8.67
CA MET A 332 12.95 -18.48 8.33
C MET A 332 13.19 -19.59 9.34
N HIS A 333 13.66 -20.72 8.85
CA HIS A 333 14.20 -21.78 9.70
C HIS A 333 15.70 -21.57 9.92
N SER A 334 16.28 -22.18 10.96
CA SER A 334 17.74 -22.26 11.12
C SER A 334 18.43 -22.91 9.92
N LYS A 335 19.71 -22.59 9.77
CA LYS A 335 20.55 -22.80 8.58
C LYS A 335 19.95 -22.26 7.29
N THR A 336 19.28 -21.10 7.35
CA THR A 336 18.79 -20.40 6.17
C THR A 336 19.55 -19.09 5.97
N ARG A 337 20.04 -18.87 4.74
CA ARG A 337 20.73 -17.66 4.31
C ARG A 337 19.96 -16.99 3.18
N LEU A 338 19.62 -15.72 3.36
CA LEU A 338 18.99 -14.88 2.33
C LEU A 338 19.90 -13.71 2.00
N VAL A 339 20.11 -13.46 0.70
CA VAL A 339 20.88 -12.31 0.21
C VAL A 339 20.01 -11.41 -0.65
N TYR A 340 20.01 -10.12 -0.37
CA TYR A 340 19.29 -9.11 -1.11
C TYR A 340 20.24 -8.08 -1.72
N THR A 341 20.06 -7.81 -3.01
CA THR A 341 20.70 -6.65 -3.65
C THR A 341 19.98 -5.37 -3.24
N LEU A 342 20.75 -4.43 -2.68
CA LEU A 342 20.28 -3.11 -2.27
C LEU A 342 20.56 -2.08 -3.37
N ALA A 343 19.58 -1.21 -3.62
CA ALA A 343 19.83 0.02 -4.34
C ALA A 343 20.40 1.11 -3.41
N ALA A 344 21.27 1.98 -3.92
CA ALA A 344 21.94 3.04 -3.17
C ALA A 344 21.00 4.02 -2.42
N ARG A 345 19.72 4.05 -2.77
CA ARG A 345 18.70 4.87 -2.12
C ARG A 345 18.23 4.32 -0.77
N HIS A 346 18.56 3.09 -0.37
CA HIS A 346 18.15 2.55 0.93
C HIS A 346 19.11 3.01 2.03
N ARG A 347 18.55 3.37 3.20
CA ARG A 347 19.30 3.90 4.35
C ARG A 347 19.14 3.07 5.63
N ARG A 348 17.98 2.43 5.84
CA ARG A 348 17.73 1.60 7.04
C ARG A 348 17.13 0.26 6.67
N PHE A 349 17.49 -0.78 7.40
CA PHE A 349 16.77 -2.04 7.45
C PHE A 349 16.12 -2.17 8.83
N GLN A 350 14.82 -2.43 8.85
CA GLN A 350 14.02 -2.55 10.07
C GLN A 350 13.22 -3.85 10.08
N ALA A 351 13.10 -4.48 11.24
CA ALA A 351 12.21 -5.62 11.48
C ALA A 351 11.88 -5.74 12.98
N TRP A 352 10.76 -6.39 13.29
CA TRP A 352 10.42 -6.85 14.62
C TRP A 352 10.73 -8.34 14.70
N MET A 353 11.78 -8.70 15.40
CA MET A 353 12.39 -10.02 15.37
C MET A 353 12.01 -10.83 16.61
N GLY A 354 11.68 -12.10 16.42
CA GLY A 354 11.49 -13.06 17.50
C GLY A 354 11.12 -14.44 16.98
N ILE A 355 11.03 -15.41 17.89
CA ILE A 355 10.51 -16.73 17.59
C ILE A 355 8.98 -16.66 17.42
N ASP A 356 8.46 -17.35 16.41
CA ASP A 356 7.02 -17.40 16.13
C ASP A 356 6.24 -17.95 17.34
N ALA A 357 5.15 -17.28 17.69
CA ALA A 357 4.32 -17.63 18.83
C ALA A 357 3.74 -19.06 18.77
N LEU A 358 3.58 -19.63 17.57
CA LEU A 358 3.10 -20.99 17.32
C LEU A 358 3.98 -22.06 17.97
N VAL A 359 5.31 -21.87 17.94
CA VAL A 359 6.24 -22.84 18.54
C VAL A 359 6.48 -22.59 20.03
N GLY A 360 5.96 -21.47 20.55
CA GLY A 360 6.04 -21.08 21.94
C GLY A 360 7.49 -20.84 22.38
N ARG A 361 7.88 -21.46 23.50
CA ARG A 361 9.18 -21.20 24.16
C ARG A 361 10.35 -22.03 23.61
N ARG A 362 10.14 -22.83 22.56
CA ARG A 362 11.07 -23.90 22.15
C ARG A 362 12.16 -23.46 21.17
N GLY A 363 11.88 -22.51 20.28
CA GLY A 363 12.83 -22.12 19.25
C GLY A 363 14.08 -21.43 19.80
N ASN A 364 15.22 -21.67 19.18
CA ASN A 364 16.50 -21.14 19.60
C ASN A 364 17.43 -21.01 18.39
N VAL A 365 17.59 -19.79 17.87
CA VAL A 365 18.39 -19.54 16.68
C VAL A 365 19.51 -18.54 16.94
N HIS A 366 20.57 -18.65 16.16
CA HIS A 366 21.63 -17.65 16.09
C HIS A 366 21.45 -16.79 14.83
N VAL A 367 21.28 -15.47 14.98
CA VAL A 367 20.96 -14.57 13.87
C VAL A 367 22.14 -13.65 13.58
N VAL A 368 22.59 -13.66 12.33
CA VAL A 368 23.62 -12.75 11.80
C VAL A 368 23.04 -11.94 10.65
N ILE A 369 23.05 -10.60 10.79
CA ILE A 369 22.66 -9.67 9.74
C ILE A 369 23.87 -8.84 9.36
N SER A 370 24.24 -8.90 8.08
CA SER A 370 25.42 -8.21 7.55
C SER A 370 25.08 -7.41 6.29
N ALA A 371 25.89 -6.40 6.00
CA ALA A 371 25.79 -5.64 4.77
C ALA A 371 27.17 -5.43 4.14
N ASP A 372 27.29 -5.73 2.84
CA ASP A 372 28.56 -5.80 2.11
C ASP A 372 29.66 -6.58 2.87
N GLY A 373 29.29 -7.73 3.45
CA GLY A 373 30.19 -8.59 4.24
C GLY A 373 30.51 -8.11 5.66
N LYS A 374 30.07 -6.91 6.07
CA LYS A 374 30.25 -6.43 7.45
C LYS A 374 29.06 -6.83 8.33
N THR A 375 29.30 -7.55 9.41
CA THR A 375 28.29 -7.84 10.44
C THR A 375 27.78 -6.55 11.09
N LEU A 376 26.45 -6.38 11.10
CA LEU A 376 25.74 -5.25 11.70
C LEU A 376 24.96 -5.65 12.94
N LEU A 377 24.49 -6.91 12.99
CA LEU A 377 23.83 -7.53 14.14
C LEU A 377 24.25 -8.99 14.22
N GLU A 378 24.54 -9.46 15.42
CA GLU A 378 24.83 -10.85 15.74
C GLU A 378 24.27 -11.13 17.14
N THR A 379 23.30 -12.04 17.25
CA THR A 379 22.62 -12.34 18.52
C THR A 379 21.94 -13.70 18.47
N ASP A 380 21.82 -14.34 19.62
CA ASP A 380 20.88 -15.45 19.79
C ASP A 380 19.47 -14.91 20.02
N VAL A 381 18.46 -15.68 19.58
CA VAL A 381 17.04 -15.39 19.75
C VAL A 381 16.32 -16.64 20.22
N LYS A 382 15.76 -16.60 21.43
CA LYS A 382 15.05 -17.73 22.05
C LYS A 382 13.56 -17.46 22.15
N GLY A 383 12.76 -18.51 22.20
CA GLY A 383 11.31 -18.41 22.39
C GLY A 383 10.88 -17.83 23.75
N THR A 384 11.82 -17.71 24.69
CA THR A 384 11.62 -17.03 25.98
C THR A 384 11.91 -15.53 25.95
N ASP A 385 12.57 -15.05 24.90
CA ASP A 385 13.05 -13.67 24.84
C ASP A 385 11.91 -12.73 24.50
N LYS A 386 12.03 -11.48 24.97
CA LYS A 386 11.18 -10.41 24.45
C LYS A 386 11.57 -10.16 22.98
N PRO A 387 10.59 -9.87 22.11
CA PRO A 387 10.91 -9.48 20.75
C PRO A 387 11.85 -8.28 20.68
N GLN A 388 12.67 -8.26 19.63
CA GLN A 388 13.72 -7.27 19.45
C GLN A 388 13.43 -6.40 18.23
N LEU A 389 13.63 -5.08 18.38
CA LEU A 389 13.68 -4.18 17.24
C LEU A 389 15.04 -4.33 16.54
N VAL A 390 15.01 -4.79 15.30
CA VAL A 390 16.13 -4.65 14.37
C VAL A 390 15.98 -3.29 13.69
N ASP A 391 16.98 -2.42 13.83
CA ASP A 391 17.02 -1.11 13.17
C ASP A 391 18.47 -0.73 12.81
N LEU A 392 18.88 -1.14 11.61
CA LEU A 392 20.27 -1.12 11.15
C LEU A 392 20.51 -0.07 10.06
N ASP A 393 21.64 0.63 10.14
CA ASP A 393 22.08 1.55 9.08
C ASP A 393 22.71 0.75 7.93
N ILE A 394 22.12 0.91 6.74
CA ILE A 394 22.56 0.28 5.50
C ILE A 394 22.86 1.33 4.42
N THR A 395 23.07 2.59 4.83
CA THR A 395 23.38 3.68 3.92
C THR A 395 24.62 3.38 3.08
N GLY A 396 24.49 3.51 1.77
CA GLY A 396 25.56 3.25 0.81
C GLY A 396 25.88 1.77 0.58
N ARG A 397 25.17 0.85 1.25
CA ARG A 397 25.38 -0.60 1.09
C ARG A 397 24.72 -1.13 -0.18
N ARG A 398 25.29 -2.19 -0.74
CA ARG A 398 24.83 -2.82 -2.00
C ARG A 398 24.25 -4.22 -1.78
N GLU A 399 24.56 -4.83 -0.65
CA GLU A 399 24.09 -6.16 -0.28
C GLU A 399 23.62 -6.16 1.17
N LEU A 400 22.52 -6.86 1.45
CA LEU A 400 22.05 -7.22 2.79
C LEU A 400 21.97 -8.73 2.85
N GLN A 401 22.63 -9.34 3.82
CA GLN A 401 22.54 -10.77 4.10
C GLN A 401 21.90 -10.98 5.47
N ILE A 402 20.95 -11.93 5.52
CA ILE A 402 20.32 -12.43 6.74
C ILE A 402 20.63 -13.91 6.82
N LEU A 403 21.40 -14.30 7.84
CA LEU A 403 21.68 -15.69 8.18
C LEU A 403 20.96 -16.02 9.48
N VAL A 404 20.20 -17.10 9.47
CA VAL A 404 19.66 -17.75 10.67
C VAL A 404 20.37 -19.07 10.77
N ASP A 405 21.20 -19.24 11.77
CA ASP A 405 21.94 -20.46 12.10
C ASP A 405 21.29 -21.16 13.32
N PHE A 406 21.70 -22.39 13.62
CA PHE A 406 21.31 -23.10 14.83
C PHE A 406 21.73 -22.32 16.05
N GLY A 407 20.84 -22.25 17.04
CA GLY A 407 21.19 -21.83 18.38
C GLY A 407 21.69 -23.03 19.21
N GLY A 408 21.40 -22.97 20.51
CA GLY A 408 21.85 -23.99 21.46
C GLY A 408 21.16 -25.35 21.37
N ASP A 409 19.99 -25.43 20.73
CA ASP A 409 19.09 -26.61 20.75
C ASP A 409 18.91 -27.26 19.37
N LEU A 410 19.95 -27.20 18.53
CA LEU A 410 19.94 -27.72 17.15
C LEU A 410 18.87 -27.05 16.28
N ASP A 411 18.03 -27.83 15.57
CA ASP A 411 17.06 -27.35 14.59
C ASP A 411 15.60 -27.34 15.11
N ILE A 412 15.40 -27.63 16.41
CA ILE A 412 14.08 -27.92 16.96
C ILE A 412 13.27 -26.64 17.11
N ALA A 413 12.21 -26.54 16.31
CA ALA A 413 11.23 -25.45 16.38
C ALA A 413 11.84 -24.06 16.15
N ASP A 414 12.88 -23.99 15.31
CA ASP A 414 13.61 -22.77 14.94
C ASP A 414 12.85 -21.89 13.96
N HIS A 415 11.64 -21.48 14.36
CA HIS A 415 10.76 -20.67 13.55
C HIS A 415 11.04 -19.20 13.88
N LEU A 416 12.01 -18.59 13.20
CA LEU A 416 12.30 -17.16 13.35
C LEU A 416 11.39 -16.33 12.43
N ASP A 417 10.71 -15.36 13.02
CA ASP A 417 9.96 -14.34 12.31
C ASP A 417 10.71 -13.00 12.33
N LEU A 418 10.86 -12.40 11.14
CA LEU A 418 11.23 -11.01 10.93
C LEU A 418 9.99 -10.25 10.46
N ALA A 419 9.12 -9.91 11.41
CA ALA A 419 7.89 -9.17 11.14
C ALA A 419 8.20 -7.74 10.66
N GLU A 420 7.42 -7.26 9.69
CA GLU A 420 7.58 -5.94 9.05
C GLU A 420 9.00 -5.70 8.48
N ALA A 421 9.74 -6.76 8.14
CA ALA A 421 11.07 -6.69 7.54
C ALA A 421 11.09 -5.78 6.30
N ARG A 422 11.69 -4.59 6.44
CA ARG A 422 11.56 -3.51 5.47
C ARG A 422 12.82 -2.66 5.33
N LEU A 423 13.02 -2.16 4.12
CA LEU A 423 14.03 -1.19 3.76
C LEU A 423 13.41 0.21 3.69
N ILE A 424 14.01 1.18 4.37
CA ILE A 424 13.62 2.59 4.28
C ILE A 424 14.56 3.30 3.32
N ARG A 425 13.99 4.07 2.40
CA ARG A 425 14.72 4.89 1.45
C ARG A 425 15.11 6.23 2.06
N LYS A 426 16.22 6.79 1.59
CA LYS A 426 16.54 8.20 1.75
C LYS A 426 15.47 9.00 1.02
N GLU A 427 15.06 10.12 1.61
CA GLU A 427 14.20 11.06 0.91
C GLU A 427 14.89 11.50 -0.40
N PRO A 428 14.15 11.60 -1.51
CA PRO A 428 14.68 12.05 -2.78
C PRO A 428 15.23 13.46 -2.71
#